data_AF-A0A1H9HI97-F1
#
_entry.id   AF-A0A1H9HI97-F1
#
_cell.length_a   1.000
_cell.length_b   1.000
_cell.length_c   1.000
_cell.angle_alpha   90.00
_cell.angle_beta   90.00
_cell.angle_gamma   90.00
#
_symmetry.space_group_name_H-M   'P 1'
#
loop_
_entity.id
_entity.type
_entity.pdbx_description
1 polymer ?
#
loop_
_entity_poly.entity_id
_entity_poly.type
_entity_poly.pdbx_seq_one_letter_code
_entity_poly.pdbx_strand_id
1 'polypeptide(L)'
;MDIKNYIETAEKKAGKQIELAKMLGISDAYIRMVKAGKRGFPDDICIQLADYIQADRLEVIAASNLVTEKDERKRKIFESCFNRAASVATTAVIISILTLSQTSPVYAGSKQSIYNNTNYTQLQAQEIQEE
;
A
#
# COMPACT_ATOMS: atom_id res chain seq x y z
N MET A 1 6.94 -23.46 -5.26
CA MET A 1 5.50 -23.20 -5.40
C MET A 1 5.01 -23.88 -6.68
N ASP A 2 3.77 -24.37 -6.76
CA ASP A 2 3.20 -24.94 -7.99
C ASP A 2 1.88 -24.26 -8.37
N ILE A 3 1.43 -24.44 -9.62
CA ILE A 3 0.19 -23.80 -10.10
C ILE A 3 -1.05 -24.33 -9.35
N LYS A 4 -1.00 -25.58 -8.87
CA LYS A 4 -2.10 -26.22 -8.15
C LYS A 4 -2.38 -25.50 -6.82
N ASN A 5 -1.34 -25.11 -6.08
CA ASN A 5 -1.46 -24.37 -4.82
C ASN A 5 -2.08 -22.98 -5.03
N TYR A 6 -1.69 -22.27 -6.11
CA TYR A 6 -2.32 -20.99 -6.46
C TYR A 6 -3.80 -21.17 -6.80
N ILE A 7 -4.15 -22.19 -7.59
CA ILE A 7 -5.53 -22.52 -7.93
C ILE A 7 -6.34 -22.86 -6.66
N GLU A 8 -5.83 -23.72 -5.78
CA GLU A 8 -6.53 -24.10 -4.56
C GLU A 8 -6.73 -22.92 -3.59
N THR A 9 -5.78 -21.99 -3.57
CA THR A 9 -5.91 -20.73 -2.82
C THR A 9 -7.03 -19.86 -3.39
N ALA A 10 -7.07 -19.73 -4.72
CA ALA A 10 -8.13 -19.00 -5.41
C ALA A 10 -9.51 -19.68 -5.26
N GLU A 11 -9.57 -21.00 -5.31
CA GLU A 11 -10.79 -21.78 -5.07
C GLU A 11 -11.33 -21.55 -3.66
N LYS A 12 -10.45 -21.56 -2.64
CA LYS A 12 -10.83 -21.24 -1.26
C LYS A 12 -11.41 -19.84 -1.14
N LYS A 13 -10.79 -18.84 -1.80
CA LYS A 13 -11.28 -17.46 -1.81
C LYS A 13 -12.61 -17.31 -2.58
N ALA A 14 -12.77 -18.02 -3.70
CA ALA A 14 -13.99 -18.01 -4.52
C ALA A 14 -15.13 -18.90 -3.96
N GLY A 15 -14.83 -19.78 -3.00
CA GLY A 15 -15.75 -20.74 -2.40
C GLY A 15 -15.92 -22.04 -3.21
N LYS A 16 -15.90 -22.00 -4.55
CA LYS A 16 -15.99 -23.18 -5.43
C LYS A 16 -15.19 -22.99 -6.72
N GLN A 17 -14.71 -24.10 -7.31
CA GLN A 17 -13.97 -24.10 -8.59
C GLN A 17 -14.80 -23.50 -9.74
N ILE A 18 -16.11 -23.74 -9.78
CA ILE A 18 -16.99 -23.19 -10.81
C ILE A 18 -17.12 -21.66 -10.73
N GLU A 19 -17.05 -21.08 -9.52
CA GLU A 19 -17.08 -19.62 -9.35
C GLU A 19 -15.75 -19.00 -9.74
N LEU A 20 -14.63 -19.66 -9.41
CA LEU A 20 -13.30 -19.29 -9.92
C LEU A 20 -13.27 -19.30 -11.45
N ALA A 21 -13.81 -20.35 -12.07
CA ALA A 21 -13.85 -20.49 -13.53
C ALA A 21 -14.65 -19.36 -14.19
N LYS A 22 -15.83 -19.02 -13.64
CA LYS A 22 -16.63 -17.88 -14.11
C LYS A 22 -15.88 -16.56 -14.00
N MET A 23 -15.22 -16.32 -12.87
CA MET A 23 -14.44 -15.09 -12.64
C MET A 23 -13.29 -14.96 -13.65
N LEU A 24 -12.58 -16.05 -13.92
CA LEU A 24 -11.49 -16.09 -14.90
C LEU A 24 -11.96 -16.18 -16.36
N GLY A 25 -13.27 -16.26 -16.63
CA GLY A 25 -13.80 -16.39 -17.98
C GLY A 25 -13.44 -17.70 -18.70
N ILE A 26 -13.19 -18.79 -17.95
CA ILE A 26 -12.79 -20.10 -18.49
C ILE A 26 -13.74 -21.21 -18.04
N SER A 27 -13.60 -22.41 -18.60
CA SER A 27 -14.37 -23.58 -18.17
C SER A 27 -13.79 -24.24 -16.91
N ASP A 28 -14.66 -24.82 -16.09
CA ASP A 28 -14.26 -25.62 -14.92
C ASP A 28 -13.33 -26.80 -15.32
N ALA A 29 -13.58 -27.39 -16.50
CA ALA A 29 -12.74 -28.44 -17.05
C ALA A 29 -11.32 -27.98 -17.38
N TYR A 30 -11.14 -26.72 -17.84
CA TYR A 30 -9.82 -26.12 -18.03
C TYR A 30 -9.05 -26.15 -16.71
N ILE A 31 -9.64 -25.65 -15.61
CA ILE A 31 -8.99 -25.64 -14.30
C ILE A 31 -8.55 -27.05 -13.88
N ARG A 32 -9.40 -28.08 -14.07
CA ARG A 32 -9.05 -29.48 -13.77
C ARG A 32 -7.85 -29.98 -14.57
N MET A 33 -7.79 -29.66 -15.86
CA MET A 33 -6.67 -30.04 -16.72
C MET A 33 -5.35 -29.38 -16.29
N VAL A 34 -5.40 -28.12 -15.82
CA VAL A 34 -4.21 -27.43 -15.29
C VAL A 34 -3.74 -28.08 -13.99
N LYS A 35 -4.66 -28.33 -13.05
CA LYS A 35 -4.35 -29.05 -11.80
C LYS A 35 -3.78 -30.45 -12.04
N ALA A 36 -4.24 -31.13 -13.10
CA ALA A 36 -3.75 -32.44 -13.52
C ALA A 36 -2.43 -32.38 -14.31
N GLY A 37 -1.87 -31.19 -14.51
CA GLY A 37 -0.62 -30.98 -15.20
C GLY A 37 -0.66 -31.21 -16.71
N LYS A 38 -1.84 -31.21 -17.32
CA LYS A 38 -2.02 -31.51 -18.75
C LYS A 38 -1.86 -30.27 -19.64
N ARG A 39 -1.96 -29.07 -19.07
CA ARG A 39 -1.84 -27.77 -19.75
C ARG A 39 -1.47 -26.68 -18.73
N GLY A 40 -0.81 -25.62 -19.20
CA GLY A 40 -0.70 -24.36 -18.45
C GLY A 40 -1.92 -23.46 -18.71
N PHE A 41 -2.09 -22.45 -17.87
CA PHE A 41 -2.89 -21.27 -18.20
C PHE A 41 -2.12 -20.34 -19.15
N PRO A 42 -2.83 -19.54 -19.97
CA PRO A 42 -2.22 -18.43 -20.69
C PRO A 42 -1.96 -17.26 -19.71
N ASP A 43 -1.06 -16.35 -20.09
CA ASP A 43 -0.52 -15.32 -19.21
C ASP A 43 -1.59 -14.37 -18.65
N ASP A 44 -2.61 -14.03 -19.45
CA ASP A 44 -3.73 -13.19 -19.03
C ASP A 44 -4.54 -13.82 -17.88
N ILE A 45 -4.77 -15.14 -17.92
CA ILE A 45 -5.43 -15.88 -16.84
C ILE A 45 -4.52 -16.00 -15.63
N CYS A 46 -3.21 -16.18 -15.82
CA CYS A 46 -2.24 -16.18 -14.73
C CYS A 46 -2.23 -14.83 -13.98
N ILE A 47 -2.26 -13.71 -14.71
CA ILE A 47 -2.31 -12.36 -14.13
C ILE A 47 -3.60 -12.17 -13.33
N GLN A 48 -4.76 -12.54 -13.91
CA GLN A 48 -6.04 -12.46 -13.20
C GLN A 48 -6.05 -13.32 -11.93
N LEU A 49 -5.54 -14.54 -12.01
CA LEU A 49 -5.42 -15.45 -10.86
C LEU A 49 -4.53 -14.85 -9.77
N ALA A 50 -3.36 -14.33 -10.15
CA ALA A 50 -2.40 -13.72 -9.24
C ALA A 50 -2.98 -12.49 -8.53
N ASP A 51 -3.59 -11.58 -9.28
CA ASP A 51 -4.24 -10.38 -8.73
C ASP A 51 -5.37 -10.75 -7.78
N TYR A 52 -6.14 -11.78 -8.13
CA TYR A 52 -7.24 -12.25 -7.30
C TYR A 52 -6.76 -12.77 -5.93
N ILE A 53 -5.61 -13.44 -5.87
CA ILE A 53 -5.07 -14.01 -4.61
C ILE A 53 -3.95 -13.17 -3.99
N GLN A 54 -3.63 -12.01 -4.57
CA GLN A 54 -2.52 -11.13 -4.15
C GLN A 54 -1.16 -11.87 -4.15
N ALA A 55 -0.93 -12.72 -5.15
CA ALA A 55 0.35 -13.38 -5.38
C ALA A 55 1.19 -12.61 -6.42
N ASP A 56 2.48 -12.89 -6.48
CA ASP A 56 3.35 -12.37 -7.53
C ASP A 56 2.96 -12.93 -8.90
N ARG A 57 2.73 -12.04 -9.88
CA ARG A 57 2.30 -12.41 -11.22
C ARG A 57 3.33 -13.27 -11.95
N LEU A 58 4.62 -12.99 -11.79
CA LEU A 58 5.70 -13.75 -12.44
C LEU A 58 5.79 -15.16 -11.85
N GLU A 59 5.62 -15.32 -10.54
CA GLU A 59 5.60 -16.64 -9.92
C GLU A 59 4.43 -17.49 -10.43
N VAL A 60 3.23 -16.92 -10.57
CA VAL A 60 2.06 -17.66 -11.08
C VAL A 60 2.26 -18.05 -12.56
N ILE A 61 2.79 -17.15 -13.39
CA ILE A 61 3.14 -17.45 -14.78
C ILE A 61 4.21 -18.55 -14.86
N ALA A 62 5.28 -18.43 -14.07
CA ALA A 62 6.35 -19.41 -14.02
C ALA A 62 5.84 -20.79 -13.60
N ALA A 63 4.99 -20.84 -12.56
CA ALA A 63 4.37 -22.07 -12.08
C ALA A 63 3.47 -22.72 -13.14
N SER A 64 2.71 -21.92 -13.89
CA SER A 64 1.86 -22.39 -15.00
C SER A 64 2.68 -23.03 -16.12
N ASN A 65 3.76 -22.37 -16.54
CA ASN A 65 4.61 -22.85 -17.63
C ASN A 65 5.44 -24.08 -17.24
N LEU A 66 5.94 -24.14 -15.99
CA LEU A 66 6.76 -25.24 -15.48
C LEU A 66 6.07 -26.61 -15.54
N VAL A 67 4.74 -26.62 -15.53
CA VAL A 67 3.90 -27.82 -15.59
C VAL A 67 4.02 -28.57 -16.90
N THR A 68 4.22 -27.85 -18.01
CA THR A 68 4.27 -28.44 -19.36
C THR A 68 5.62 -28.34 -20.04
N GLU A 69 6.52 -27.52 -19.51
CA GLU A 69 7.85 -27.31 -20.07
C GLU A 69 8.78 -28.52 -19.84
N LYS A 70 9.39 -28.97 -20.94
CA LYS A 70 10.30 -30.12 -20.99
C LYS A 70 11.75 -29.71 -21.25
N ASP A 71 11.99 -28.52 -21.82
CA ASP A 71 13.35 -28.01 -21.99
C ASP A 71 13.91 -27.58 -20.64
N GLU A 72 14.91 -28.31 -20.17
CA GLU A 72 15.57 -28.09 -18.89
C GLU A 72 16.14 -26.67 -18.72
N ARG A 73 16.60 -26.03 -19.81
CA ARG A 73 17.10 -24.65 -19.73
C ARG A 73 15.96 -23.68 -19.43
N LYS A 74 14.79 -23.87 -20.05
CA LYS A 74 13.62 -23.05 -19.79
C LYS A 74 13.03 -23.31 -18.41
N ARG A 75 13.00 -24.57 -17.97
CA ARG A 75 12.61 -24.93 -16.60
C ARG A 75 13.43 -24.16 -15.57
N LYS A 76 14.77 -24.11 -15.72
CA LYS A 76 15.65 -23.33 -14.83
C LYS A 76 15.32 -21.84 -14.83
N ILE A 77 14.92 -21.27 -15.96
CA ILE A 77 14.47 -19.86 -16.03
C ILE A 77 13.22 -19.67 -15.17
N PHE A 78 12.21 -20.53 -15.32
CA PHE A 78 10.98 -20.45 -14.53
C PHE A 78 11.23 -20.73 -13.04
N GLU A 79 12.07 -21.69 -12.72
CA GLU A 79 12.45 -22.01 -11.33
C GLU A 79 13.16 -20.82 -10.65
N SER A 80 13.94 -20.04 -11.41
CA SER A 80 14.59 -18.83 -10.89
C SER A 80 13.60 -17.72 -10.47
N CYS A 81 12.36 -17.74 -10.99
CA CYS A 81 11.33 -16.76 -10.66
C CYS A 81 10.85 -16.89 -9.20
N PHE A 82 10.92 -18.08 -8.59
CA PHE A 82 10.47 -18.31 -7.22
C PHE A 82 11.47 -17.83 -6.15
N ASN A 83 12.73 -17.61 -6.52
CA ASN A 83 13.77 -17.18 -5.59
C ASN A 83 13.88 -15.65 -5.49
N ARG A 84 13.03 -14.91 -6.21
CA ARG A 84 13.16 -13.46 -6.40
C ARG A 84 12.32 -12.63 -5.41
N ALA A 85 11.42 -13.24 -4.64
CA ALA A 85 10.36 -12.55 -3.91
C ALA A 85 10.63 -12.29 -2.41
N ALA A 86 11.74 -11.61 -2.06
CA ALA A 86 11.96 -11.14 -0.68
C ALA A 86 12.39 -9.67 -0.55
N SER A 87 12.53 -8.91 -1.64
CA SER A 87 12.85 -7.49 -1.54
C SER A 87 11.69 -6.60 -1.99
N VAL A 88 11.32 -5.69 -1.09
CA VAL A 88 10.43 -4.53 -1.27
C VAL A 88 8.94 -4.78 -1.04
N ALA A 89 8.60 -5.16 0.19
CA ALA A 89 7.43 -4.56 0.85
C ALA A 89 7.93 -3.38 1.69
N THR A 90 8.21 -2.24 1.05
CA THR A 90 8.35 -0.97 1.78
C THR A 90 7.00 -0.64 2.41
N THR A 91 6.86 -0.96 3.69
CA THR A 91 5.78 -0.45 4.53
C THR A 91 5.82 1.07 4.49
N ALA A 92 4.78 1.69 3.95
CA ALA A 92 4.55 3.11 4.15
C ALA A 92 4.31 3.33 5.65
N VAL A 93 5.27 3.92 6.34
CA VAL A 93 5.13 4.35 7.74
C VAL A 93 4.08 5.46 7.78
N ILE A 94 2.89 5.17 8.32
CA ILE A 94 1.88 6.20 8.61
C ILE A 94 2.35 6.94 9.87
N ILE A 95 2.90 8.13 9.70
CA ILE A 95 3.20 9.04 10.82
C ILE A 95 1.90 9.78 11.18
N SER A 96 1.13 9.22 12.12
CA SER A 96 0.02 9.93 12.76
C SER A 96 0.54 10.67 14.00
N ILE A 97 1.00 11.91 13.84
CA ILE A 97 1.27 12.79 15.00
C ILE A 97 -0.08 13.38 15.44
N LEU A 98 -0.67 12.81 16.49
CA LEU A 98 -1.73 13.46 17.28
C LEU A 98 -1.15 13.77 18.66
N THR A 99 -0.47 14.91 18.78
CA THR A 99 -0.16 15.53 20.08
C THR A 99 -0.82 16.90 20.14
N LEU A 100 -2.11 16.92 20.49
CA LEU A 100 -2.76 18.10 21.06
C LEU A 100 -2.51 18.09 22.57
N SER A 101 -1.30 18.46 22.99
CA SER A 101 -1.07 18.93 24.36
C SER A 101 -1.01 20.46 24.33
N GLN A 102 -1.91 21.07 25.10
CA GLN A 102 -2.06 22.50 25.26
C GLN A 102 -0.73 23.12 25.72
N THR A 103 -0.15 24.02 24.92
CA THR A 103 0.93 24.89 25.40
C THR A 103 0.30 25.94 26.31
N SER A 104 0.46 25.80 27.62
CA SER A 104 0.28 26.93 28.52
C SER A 104 1.35 27.99 28.17
N PRO A 105 1.00 29.29 28.11
CA PRO A 105 1.96 30.31 27.73
C PRO A 105 3.07 30.41 28.77
N VAL A 106 4.31 30.25 28.33
CA VAL A 106 5.50 30.57 29.13
C VAL A 106 5.54 32.08 29.31
N TYR A 107 5.43 32.53 30.56
CA TYR A 107 5.65 33.93 30.93
C TYR A 107 7.16 34.22 30.87
N ALA A 108 7.64 34.68 29.72
CA ALA A 108 8.97 35.25 29.58
C ALA A 108 8.90 36.75 29.93
N GLY A 109 9.20 37.07 31.18
CA GLY A 109 9.33 38.46 31.64
C GLY A 109 10.57 39.12 31.04
N SER A 110 10.42 39.85 29.94
CA SER A 110 11.44 40.77 29.45
C SER A 110 11.16 42.17 30.00
N LYS A 111 12.06 42.67 30.86
CA LYS A 111 12.09 44.08 31.24
C LYS A 111 12.59 44.88 30.03
N GLN A 112 11.68 45.56 29.33
CA GLN A 112 12.05 46.59 28.36
C GLN A 112 11.53 47.95 28.87
N SER A 113 12.48 48.79 29.26
CA SER A 113 12.30 50.17 29.69
C SER A 113 11.60 50.99 28.59
N ILE A 114 10.45 51.59 28.88
CA ILE A 114 9.81 52.56 28.00
C ILE A 114 10.39 53.94 28.32
N TYR A 115 11.11 54.51 27.35
CA TYR A 115 11.47 55.92 27.34
C TYR A 115 10.19 56.76 27.14
N ASN A 116 9.85 57.59 28.13
CA ASN A 116 8.74 58.53 28.03
C ASN A 116 9.16 59.73 27.17
N ASN A 117 8.68 59.81 25.92
CA ASN A 117 8.72 61.07 25.17
C ASN A 117 7.44 61.86 25.49
N THR A 118 7.63 62.92 26.27
CA THR A 118 6.65 63.91 26.70
C THR A 118 6.52 65.01 25.64
N ASN A 119 5.58 64.90 24.70
CA ASN A 119 4.98 66.00 23.92
C ASN A 119 3.68 65.43 23.32
N TYR A 120 2.46 65.80 23.70
CA TYR A 120 1.87 67.14 23.69
C TYR A 120 0.92 67.32 24.87
N THR A 121 1.03 68.45 25.56
CA THR A 121 0.00 68.92 26.48
C THR A 121 -0.52 70.27 25.99
N GLN A 122 -1.85 70.33 25.88
CA GLN A 122 -2.72 71.49 26.08
C GLN A 122 -2.96 72.43 24.90
N LEU A 123 -4.20 72.45 24.41
CA LEU A 123 -4.93 73.70 24.16
C LEU A 123 -6.40 73.50 24.55
N GLN A 124 -6.76 74.07 25.70
CA GLN A 124 -7.98 74.84 26.04
C GLN A 124 -7.95 74.99 27.58
N ALA A 125 -7.24 75.99 28.10
CA ALA A 125 -7.59 77.40 28.20
C ALA A 125 -8.69 77.69 29.26
N GLN A 126 -8.38 78.71 30.06
CA GLN A 126 -9.17 79.41 31.10
C GLN A 126 -9.01 78.84 32.51
N GLU A 127 -8.05 79.37 33.29
CA GLU A 127 -8.15 80.60 34.12
C GLU A 127 -9.11 80.39 35.31
N ILE A 128 -8.56 80.19 36.52
CA ILE A 128 -8.53 81.18 37.65
C ILE A 128 -9.88 81.18 38.38
N GLN A 129 -10.03 81.03 39.70
CA GLN A 129 -9.13 80.95 40.86
C GLN A 129 -9.97 80.46 42.07
N GLU A 130 -9.26 80.06 43.14
CA GLU A 130 -9.52 80.23 44.59
C GLU A 130 -10.97 80.09 45.11
N GLU A 131 -11.25 79.29 46.15
CA GLU A 131 -10.59 79.17 47.46
C GLU A 131 -10.81 77.77 48.05
#